data_AF-A0A101HCM7-F1
#
_entry.id   AF-A0A101HCM7-F1
#
_cell.length_a   1.000
_cell.length_b   1.000
_cell.length_c   1.000
_cell.angle_alpha   90.00
_cell.angle_beta   90.00
_cell.angle_gamma   90.00
#
_symmetry.space_group_name_H-M   'P 1'
#
loop_
_entity.id
_entity.type
_entity.pdbx_description
1 polymer ?
#
loop_
_entity_poly.entity_id
_entity_poly.type
_entity_poly.pdbx_seq_one_letter_code
_entity_poly.pdbx_strand_id
1 'polypeptide(L)'
;NGMYRDYLGAYQDIMDSNPETNRWHNLLPYGRDPETIDQAWFTDVLQKRKDYYRYYRDLSIIGSVALYMLAMVDAYVDAQLFDFDMSTDLSLRVAPALLREQQAGMLAASSYGLQFSFNF
;
A
#
# COMPACT_ATOMS: atom_id res chain seq x y z
N ASN A 1 -8.52 -11.80 -0.21
CA ASN A 1 -7.28 -12.62 -0.24
C ASN A 1 -6.53 -12.45 1.07
N GLY A 2 -6.56 -13.47 1.94
CA GLY A 2 -6.02 -13.42 3.30
C GLY A 2 -5.23 -14.67 3.67
N MET A 3 -4.42 -15.21 2.74
CA MET A 3 -3.74 -16.50 2.86
C MET A 3 -3.08 -16.73 4.23
N TYR A 4 -2.36 -15.74 4.78
CA TYR A 4 -1.80 -15.83 6.13
C TYR A 4 -2.85 -16.15 7.20
N ARG A 5 -4.00 -15.47 7.18
CA ARG A 5 -5.11 -15.68 8.12
C ARG A 5 -5.76 -17.04 7.91
N ASP A 6 -5.86 -17.49 6.66
CA ASP A 6 -6.44 -18.79 6.32
C ASP A 6 -5.55 -19.94 6.85
N TYR A 7 -4.24 -19.88 6.60
CA TYR A 7 -3.27 -20.85 7.14
C TYR A 7 -3.12 -20.75 8.66
N LEU A 8 -3.19 -19.54 9.24
CA LEU A 8 -3.16 -19.35 10.70
C LEU A 8 -4.39 -19.97 11.36
N GLY A 9 -5.58 -19.70 10.83
CA GLY A 9 -6.84 -20.25 11.37
C GLY A 9 -6.89 -21.77 11.23
N ALA A 10 -6.48 -22.31 10.08
CA ALA A 10 -6.38 -23.75 9.90
C ALA A 10 -5.35 -24.41 10.83
N TYR A 11 -4.21 -23.76 11.07
CA TYR A 11 -3.20 -24.25 12.02
C TYR A 11 -3.69 -24.21 13.47
N GLN A 12 -4.49 -23.21 13.84
CA GLN A 12 -5.12 -23.15 15.16
C GLN A 12 -6.15 -24.27 15.32
N ASP A 13 -7.00 -24.46 14.32
CA ASP A 13 -8.05 -25.48 14.32
C ASP A 13 -7.51 -26.90 14.41
N ILE A 14 -6.45 -27.23 13.65
CA ILE A 14 -5.85 -28.58 13.67
C ILE A 14 -5.12 -28.89 15.00
N MET A 15 -4.72 -27.85 15.73
CA MET A 15 -4.06 -27.98 17.03
C MET A 15 -5.06 -27.93 18.20
N ASP A 16 -6.27 -27.42 17.95
CA ASP A 16 -7.34 -27.32 18.94
C ASP A 16 -8.06 -28.68 19.10
N SER A 17 -8.64 -28.87 20.27
CA SER A 17 -9.42 -30.03 20.67
C SER A 17 -10.90 -29.96 20.24
N ASN A 18 -11.32 -28.89 19.56
CA ASN A 18 -12.70 -28.69 19.13
C ASN A 18 -12.99 -29.38 17.77
N PRO A 19 -13.87 -30.40 17.74
CA PRO A 19 -14.17 -31.15 16.52
C PRO A 19 -15.04 -30.40 15.49
N GLU A 20 -15.65 -29.27 15.87
CA GLU A 20 -16.50 -28.49 14.95
C GLU A 20 -15.69 -27.55 14.04
N THR A 21 -14.43 -27.29 14.37
CA THR A 21 -13.53 -26.38 13.66
C THR A 21 -12.64 -27.13 12.68
N ASN A 22 -13.05 -27.16 11.42
CA ASN A 22 -12.40 -27.97 10.36
C ASN A 22 -11.89 -27.12 9.18
N ARG A 23 -11.49 -25.87 9.44
CA ARG A 23 -11.05 -24.93 8.37
C ARG A 23 -9.87 -25.48 7.56
N TRP A 24 -9.06 -26.34 8.17
CA TRP A 24 -7.91 -26.98 7.53
C TRP A 24 -8.28 -27.95 6.39
N HIS A 25 -9.51 -28.48 6.35
CA HIS A 25 -9.96 -29.41 5.30
C HIS A 25 -9.97 -28.74 3.91
N ASN A 26 -10.25 -27.43 3.86
CA ASN A 26 -10.28 -26.66 2.62
C ASN A 26 -8.88 -26.32 2.07
N LEU A 27 -7.83 -26.57 2.86
CA LEU A 27 -6.43 -26.31 2.49
C LEU A 27 -5.70 -27.58 2.04
N LEU A 28 -6.43 -28.70 1.92
CA LEU A 28 -5.88 -29.95 1.48
C LEU A 28 -5.46 -29.90 0.00
N PRO A 29 -4.34 -30.56 -0.37
CA PRO A 29 -3.99 -30.75 -1.77
C PRO A 29 -5.11 -31.50 -2.51
N TYR A 30 -5.28 -31.21 -3.80
CA TYR A 30 -6.28 -31.89 -4.64
C TYR A 30 -6.13 -33.42 -4.57
N GLY A 31 -7.26 -34.11 -4.34
CA GLY A 31 -7.33 -35.57 -4.28
C GLY A 31 -6.93 -36.20 -2.94
N ARG A 32 -6.83 -35.40 -1.87
CA ARG A 32 -6.61 -35.90 -0.49
C ARG A 32 -7.88 -35.78 0.33
N ASP A 33 -8.29 -36.88 0.94
CA ASP A 33 -9.41 -36.89 1.87
C ASP A 33 -8.96 -36.48 3.28
N PRO A 34 -9.75 -35.67 4.02
CA PRO A 34 -9.41 -35.26 5.38
C PRO A 34 -9.31 -36.42 6.38
N GLU A 35 -10.05 -37.50 6.13
CA GLU A 35 -10.15 -38.64 7.05
C GLU A 35 -8.93 -39.58 6.99
N THR A 36 -8.21 -39.59 5.87
CA THR A 36 -7.09 -40.52 5.63
C THR A 36 -5.73 -39.86 5.81
N ILE A 37 -5.70 -38.56 6.08
CA ILE A 37 -4.46 -37.80 6.12
C ILE A 37 -3.74 -37.93 7.47
N ASP A 38 -2.41 -38.00 7.39
CA ASP A 38 -1.58 -37.82 8.57
C ASP A 38 -1.67 -36.36 9.05
N GLN A 39 -2.36 -36.17 10.18
CA GLN A 39 -2.56 -34.86 10.79
C GLN A 39 -1.25 -34.25 11.29
N ALA A 40 -0.28 -35.06 11.74
CA ALA A 40 1.01 -34.55 12.22
C ALA A 40 1.82 -33.95 11.05
N TRP A 41 1.88 -34.69 9.94
CA TRP A 41 2.47 -34.17 8.70
C TRP A 41 1.76 -32.89 8.23
N PHE A 42 0.42 -32.89 8.21
CA PHE A 42 -0.31 -31.74 7.68
C PHE A 42 -0.18 -30.50 8.58
N THR A 43 -0.08 -30.71 9.89
CA THR A 43 0.20 -29.64 10.87
C THR A 43 1.54 -28.96 10.58
N ASP A 44 2.60 -29.73 10.28
CA ASP A 44 3.91 -29.18 9.88
C ASP A 44 3.82 -28.39 8.56
N VAL A 45 3.06 -28.89 7.59
CA VAL A 45 2.80 -28.16 6.33
C VAL A 45 2.10 -26.82 6.60
N LEU A 46 1.05 -26.81 7.40
CA LEU A 46 0.31 -25.60 7.76
C LEU A 46 1.21 -24.60 8.51
N GLN A 47 2.04 -25.09 9.43
CA GLN A 47 3.02 -24.27 10.15
C GLN A 47 3.99 -23.59 9.18
N LYS A 48 4.60 -24.36 8.27
CA LYS A 48 5.53 -23.86 7.26
C LYS A 48 4.89 -22.82 6.34
N ARG A 49 3.65 -23.07 5.88
CA ARG A 49 2.90 -22.13 5.03
C ARG A 49 2.58 -20.84 5.77
N LYS A 50 2.09 -20.91 7.01
CA LYS A 50 1.84 -19.76 7.88
C LYS A 50 3.11 -18.91 8.05
N ASP A 51 4.24 -19.56 8.37
CA ASP A 51 5.51 -18.86 8.61
C ASP A 51 6.08 -18.23 7.35
N TYR A 52 5.93 -18.89 6.20
CA TYR A 52 6.26 -18.32 4.90
C TYR A 52 5.51 -17.01 4.65
N TYR A 53 4.17 -17.01 4.75
CA TYR A 53 3.41 -15.78 4.48
C TYR A 53 3.69 -14.66 5.48
N ARG A 54 3.96 -15.00 6.75
CA ARG A 54 4.40 -14.02 7.75
C ARG A 54 5.74 -13.39 7.35
N TYR A 55 6.73 -14.22 7.02
CA TYR A 55 8.07 -13.76 6.65
C TYR A 55 8.06 -12.82 5.45
N TYR A 56 7.39 -13.18 4.35
CA TYR A 56 7.36 -12.34 3.14
C TYR A 56 6.59 -11.03 3.33
N ARG A 57 5.51 -11.05 4.13
CA ARG A 57 4.79 -9.82 4.49
C ARG A 57 5.71 -8.88 5.27
N ASP A 58 6.38 -9.40 6.29
CA ASP A 58 7.24 -8.61 7.16
C ASP A 58 8.46 -8.08 6.37
N LEU A 59 9.05 -8.90 5.49
CA LEU A 59 10.11 -8.49 4.56
C LEU A 59 9.65 -7.39 3.60
N SER A 60 8.44 -7.50 3.04
CA SER A 60 7.88 -6.47 2.16
C SER A 60 7.71 -5.15 2.90
N ILE A 61 7.23 -5.19 4.15
CA ILE A 61 7.06 -3.98 4.97
C ILE A 61 8.41 -3.32 5.22
N ILE A 62 9.42 -4.10 5.64
CA ILE A 62 10.78 -3.61 5.86
C ILE A 62 11.36 -3.01 4.57
N GLY A 63 11.20 -3.69 3.44
CA GLY A 63 11.66 -3.21 2.13
C GLY A 63 10.99 -1.91 1.72
N SER A 64 9.67 -1.77 1.91
CA SER A 64 8.96 -0.53 1.62
C SER A 64 9.43 0.63 2.49
N VAL A 65 9.67 0.40 3.78
CA VAL A 65 10.20 1.43 4.70
C VAL A 65 11.62 1.83 4.30
N ALA A 66 12.48 0.88 3.95
CA ALA A 66 13.83 1.16 3.49
C ALA A 66 13.86 1.98 2.19
N LEU A 67 13.03 1.62 1.21
CA LEU A 67 12.88 2.39 -0.02
C LEU A 67 12.37 3.81 0.25
N TYR A 68 11.42 3.96 1.16
CA TYR A 68 10.91 5.28 1.56
C TYR A 68 12.00 6.16 2.18
N MET A 69 12.86 5.60 3.03
CA MET A 69 14.00 6.33 3.60
C MET A 69 15.01 6.76 2.52
N LEU A 70 15.28 5.90 1.54
CA LEU A 70 16.14 6.26 0.40
C LEU A 70 15.54 7.42 -0.41
N ALA A 71 14.24 7.35 -0.70
CA ALA A 71 13.53 8.44 -1.39
C ALA A 71 13.55 9.75 -0.60
N MET A 72 13.50 9.69 0.74
CA MET A 72 13.62 10.87 1.59
C MET A 72 15.01 11.51 1.50
N VAL A 73 16.08 10.70 1.48
CA VAL A 73 17.45 11.19 1.30
C VAL A 73 17.63 11.82 -0.07
N ASP A 74 17.13 11.17 -1.12
CA ASP A 74 17.15 11.68 -2.49
C ASP A 74 16.46 13.06 -2.59
N ALA A 75 15.25 13.18 -2.02
CA ALA A 75 14.53 14.46 -1.95
C ALA A 75 15.27 15.53 -1.13
N TYR A 76 15.98 15.14 -0.07
CA TYR A 76 16.81 16.08 0.71
C TYR A 76 18.01 16.58 -0.12
N VAL A 77 18.62 15.70 -0.93
CA VAL A 77 19.74 16.05 -1.83
C VAL A 77 19.28 16.98 -2.96
N ASP A 78 18.08 16.80 -3.51
CA ASP A 78 17.51 17.73 -4.47
C ASP A 78 17.12 19.07 -3.81
N ALA A 79 16.55 19.03 -2.60
CA ALA A 79 16.16 20.24 -1.87
C ALA A 79 17.36 21.14 -1.53
N GLN A 80 18.51 20.58 -1.13
CA GLN A 80 19.73 21.36 -0.88
C GLN A 80 20.31 21.99 -2.16
N LEU A 81 20.06 21.43 -3.35
CA LEU A 81 20.48 22.03 -4.62
C LEU A 81 19.53 23.17 -5.04
N PHE A 82 18.24 23.05 -4.71
CA PHE A 82 17.25 24.09 -4.96
C PHE A 82 17.45 25.34 -4.09
N ASP A 83 18.02 25.18 -2.89
CA ASP A 83 18.31 26.31 -1.98
C ASP A 83 19.55 27.12 -2.44
N PHE A 84 20.38 26.58 -3.33
CA PHE A 84 21.66 27.17 -3.73
C PHE A 84 21.61 28.03 -5.00
N ASP A 85 20.52 28.00 -5.78
CA ASP A 85 20.28 28.92 -6.91
C ASP A 85 18.90 29.59 -6.88
N MET A 86 18.34 29.79 -5.67
CA MET A 86 17.36 30.84 -5.44
C MET A 86 18.08 32.13 -5.02
N SER A 87 18.79 32.72 -5.98
CA SER A 87 19.06 34.16 -5.92
C SER A 87 17.73 34.90 -5.76
N THR A 88 17.67 35.86 -4.84
CA THR A 88 16.49 36.49 -4.22
C THR A 88 15.61 37.35 -5.15
N ASP A 89 15.24 36.86 -6.33
CA ASP A 89 14.25 37.54 -7.18
C ASP A 89 13.19 36.61 -7.79
N LEU A 90 13.24 35.30 -7.50
CA LEU A 90 12.19 34.36 -7.88
C LEU A 90 10.93 34.58 -7.02
N SER A 91 10.10 35.53 -7.42
CA SER A 91 8.86 35.87 -6.74
C SER A 91 7.67 35.07 -7.31
N LEU A 92 7.07 34.20 -6.47
CA LEU A 92 5.79 33.55 -6.76
C LEU A 92 4.65 34.50 -6.37
N ARG A 93 3.90 35.00 -7.35
CA ARG A 93 2.70 35.80 -7.10
C ARG A 93 1.46 34.94 -7.31
N VAL A 94 0.74 34.67 -6.22
CA VAL A 94 -0.57 34.00 -6.25
C VAL A 94 -1.65 35.07 -6.14
N ALA A 95 -2.47 35.21 -7.18
CA ALA A 95 -3.57 36.17 -7.19
C ALA A 95 -4.90 35.47 -7.53
N PRO A 96 -6.01 35.85 -6.87
CA PRO A 96 -7.33 35.41 -7.28
C PRO A 96 -7.63 35.96 -8.68
N ALA A 97 -7.99 35.08 -9.62
CA ALA A 97 -8.32 35.43 -10.99
C ALA A 97 -9.82 35.28 -11.22
N LEU A 98 -10.47 36.39 -11.58
CA LEU A 98 -11.84 36.38 -12.08
C LEU A 98 -11.76 36.33 -13.61
N LEU A 99 -11.98 35.16 -14.17
CA LEU A 99 -11.99 34.97 -15.62
C LEU A 99 -13.41 35.31 -16.11
N ARG A 100 -13.58 36.55 -16.59
CA ARG A 100 -14.79 36.93 -17.34
C ARG A 100 -14.66 36.44 -18.76
N GLU A 101 -15.39 35.38 -19.08
CA GLU A 101 -15.50 34.88 -20.43
C GLU A 101 -16.22 35.93 -21.30
N GLN A 102 -15.51 36.50 -22.28
CA GLN A 102 -16.09 37.40 -23.29
C GLN A 102 -16.86 36.58 -24.34
N GLN A 103 -17.83 35.77 -23.92
CA GLN A 103 -18.78 35.19 -24.87
C GLN A 103 -19.90 36.20 -25.10
N ALA A 104 -19.85 36.86 -26.24
CA ALA A 104 -20.92 37.73 -26.72
C ALA A 104 -22.19 36.91 -26.96
N GLY A 105 -23.04 36.76 -25.94
CA GLY A 105 -24.32 36.07 -26.07
C GLY A 105 -24.81 35.46 -24.77
N MET A 106 -25.71 36.21 -24.11
CA MET A 106 -26.75 35.71 -23.20
C MET A 106 -26.40 34.48 -22.35
N LEU A 107 -25.47 34.67 -21.40
CA LEU A 107 -25.31 34.01 -20.08
C LEU A 107 -23.83 34.11 -19.71
N ALA A 108 -23.44 35.23 -19.09
CA ALA A 108 -22.09 35.41 -18.59
C ALA A 108 -21.87 34.51 -17.35
N ALA A 109 -21.30 33.33 -17.55
CA ALA A 109 -20.76 32.54 -16.46
C ALA A 109 -19.45 33.21 -15.97
N SER A 110 -19.46 33.70 -14.74
CA SER A 110 -18.25 34.18 -14.07
C SER A 110 -17.50 32.97 -13.51
N SER A 111 -16.28 32.71 -13.99
CA SER A 111 -15.45 31.62 -13.45
C SER A 111 -14.41 32.16 -12.48
N TYR A 112 -14.24 31.45 -11.36
CA TYR A 112 -13.27 31.78 -10.32
C TYR A 112 -12.07 30.86 -10.49
N GLY A 113 -10.88 31.44 -10.63
CA GLY A 113 -9.63 30.72 -10.74
C GLY A 113 -8.55 31.31 -9.83
N LEU A 114 -7.44 30.59 -9.72
CA LEU A 114 -6.21 31.10 -9.12
C LEU A 114 -5.19 31.24 -10.23
N GLN A 115 -4.53 32.39 -10.30
CA GLN A 115 -3.43 32.62 -11.23
C GLN A 115 -2.11 32.54 -10.48
N PHE A 116 -1.20 31.72 -11.00
CA PHE A 116 0.17 31.57 -10.54
C PHE A 116 1.09 32.21 -11.58
N SER A 117 1.87 33.22 -11.19
CA SER A 117 2.90 33.83 -12.05
C SER A 117 4.28 33.71 -11.40
N PHE A 118 5.26 33.30 -12.20
CA PHE A 118 6.67 33.19 -11.82
C PHE A 118 7.46 34.26 -12.55
N ASN A 119 8.26 35.05 -11.82
CA ASN A 119 9.26 35.95 -12.39
C ASN A 119 10.64 35.40 -12.08
N PHE A 120 11.48 35.20 -13.09
CA PHE A 120 12.85 34.70 -13.01
C PHE A 120 13.78 35.62 -13.81
#